data_AF-B6A8K9-F1
#
_entry.id   AF-B6A8K9-F1
#
_cell.length_a   1.000
_cell.length_b   1.000
_cell.length_c   1.000
_cell.angle_alpha   90.00
_cell.angle_beta   90.00
_cell.angle_gamma   90.00
#
_symmetry.space_group_name_H-M   'P 1'
#
loop_
_entity.id
_entity.type
_entity.pdbx_description
1 polymer ?
#
loop_
_entity_poly.entity_id
_entity_poly.type
_entity_poly.pdbx_seq_one_letter_code
_entity_poly.pdbx_strand_id
1 'polypeptide(L)'
;SYFVREVGLVDDSSANFMKHLETAVVQFINNGEMVKAYAYYNYLLQIFLTRSKLSNLYNYLQDDIDLDGAYMDFLQRSEVRKALHVGNTNSTSIGVV
;
A
#
# COMPACT_ATOMS: atom_id res chain seq x y z
N SER A 1 7.75 8.85 9.55
CA SER A 1 8.73 8.45 10.56
C SER A 1 8.16 8.68 11.95
N TYR A 2 7.76 9.91 12.28
CA TYR A 2 7.19 10.25 13.59
C TYR A 2 5.99 9.37 13.99
N PHE A 3 4.92 9.36 13.18
CA PHE A 3 3.71 8.59 13.49
C PHE A 3 3.99 7.11 13.74
N VAL A 4 4.69 6.44 12.82
CA VAL A 4 4.97 4.99 12.89
C VAL A 4 5.86 4.62 14.09
N ARG A 5 6.65 5.56 14.62
CA ARG A 5 7.39 5.40 15.87
C ARG A 5 6.47 5.49 17.08
N GLU A 6 5.63 6.53 17.15
CA GLU A 6 4.72 6.75 18.29
C GLU A 6 3.72 5.60 18.47
N VAL A 7 3.27 4.98 17.38
CA VAL A 7 2.39 3.81 17.43
C VAL A 7 3.13 2.48 17.59
N GLY A 8 4.46 2.51 17.77
CA GLY A 8 5.28 1.32 18.04
C GLY A 8 5.50 0.39 16.84
N LEU A 9 5.22 0.85 15.61
CA LEU A 9 5.43 0.05 14.40
C LEU A 9 6.90 -0.05 14.01
N VAL A 10 7.73 0.88 14.46
CA VAL A 10 9.19 0.84 14.26
C VAL A 10 9.91 1.38 15.49
N ASP A 11 11.15 0.95 15.69
CA ASP A 11 12.03 1.47 16.75
C ASP A 11 12.65 2.84 16.40
N ASP A 12 13.30 3.46 17.38
CA ASP A 12 13.96 4.77 17.23
C ASP A 12 15.01 4.77 16.12
N SER A 13 15.78 3.69 16.01
CA SER A 13 16.84 3.55 15.01
C SER A 13 16.26 3.59 13.59
N SER A 14 15.22 2.80 13.35
CA SER A 14 14.51 2.74 12.08
C SER A 14 13.82 4.06 11.79
N ALA A 15 13.17 4.68 12.78
CA ALA A 15 12.51 5.97 12.63
C ALA A 15 13.48 7.09 12.24
N ASN A 16 14.65 7.15 12.88
CA ASN A 16 15.70 8.11 12.56
C ASN A 16 16.25 7.90 11.15
N PHE A 17 16.50 6.66 10.76
CA PHE A 17 16.93 6.35 9.39
C PHE A 17 15.87 6.76 8.35
N MET A 18 14.60 6.42 8.60
CA MET A 18 13.49 6.83 7.74
C MET A 18 13.38 8.35 7.63
N LYS A 19 13.65 9.10 8.69
CA LYS A 19 13.61 10.57 8.67
C LYS A 19 14.64 11.18 7.70
N HIS A 20 15.81 10.58 7.56
CA HIS A 20 16.79 11.00 6.55
C HIS A 20 16.27 10.78 5.13
N LEU A 21 15.65 9.63 4.86
CA LEU A 21 15.02 9.35 3.57
C LEU A 21 13.88 10.32 3.26
N GLU A 22 13.01 10.63 4.24
CA GLU A 22 11.92 11.62 4.07
C GLU A 22 12.46 12.98 3.66
N THR A 23 13.54 13.41 4.31
CA THR A 23 14.17 14.70 4.02
C THR A 23 14.73 14.74 2.60
N ALA A 24 15.38 13.67 2.17
CA ALA A 24 15.88 13.54 0.80
C ALA A 24 14.75 13.52 -0.24
N VAL A 25 13.65 12.80 0.04
CA VAL A 25 12.47 12.77 -0.84
C VAL A 25 11.90 14.18 -1.02
N VAL A 26 11.72 14.95 0.06
CA VAL A 26 11.23 16.33 -0.02
C VAL A 26 12.18 17.22 -0.83
N GLN A 27 13.50 17.08 -0.64
CA GLN A 27 14.48 17.82 -1.43
C GLN A 27 14.41 17.47 -2.91
N PHE A 28 14.30 16.19 -3.27
CA PHE A 28 14.16 15.77 -4.67
C PHE A 28 12.88 16.30 -5.31
N ILE A 29 11.75 16.31 -4.58
CA ILE A 29 10.51 16.92 -5.05
C ILE A 29 10.70 18.40 -5.33
N ASN A 30 11.28 19.14 -4.37
CA ASN A 30 11.50 20.58 -4.51
C ASN A 30 12.44 20.93 -5.66
N ASN A 31 13.38 20.05 -5.99
CA ASN A 31 14.32 20.22 -7.10
C ASN A 31 13.78 19.72 -8.46
N GLY A 32 12.53 19.20 -8.50
CA GLY A 32 11.94 18.62 -9.72
C GLY A 32 12.51 17.25 -10.11
N GLU A 33 13.30 16.61 -9.24
CA GLU A 33 13.96 15.33 -9.48
C GLU A 33 13.03 14.14 -9.15
N MET A 34 11.89 14.06 -9.82
CA MET A 34 10.80 13.13 -9.46
C MET A 34 11.19 11.64 -9.51
N VAL A 35 12.08 11.24 -10.42
CA VAL A 35 12.57 9.85 -10.49
C VAL A 35 13.34 9.48 -9.22
N LYS A 36 14.16 10.40 -8.69
CA LYS A 36 14.89 10.17 -7.43
C LYS A 36 13.95 10.19 -6.24
N ALA A 37 13.00 11.12 -6.20
CA ALA A 37 11.97 11.17 -5.17
C ALA A 37 11.19 9.84 -5.10
N TYR A 38 10.76 9.33 -6.26
CA TYR A 38 10.08 8.04 -6.37
C TYR A 38 10.95 6.89 -5.86
N ALA A 39 12.20 6.80 -6.29
CA ALA A 39 13.10 5.72 -5.87
C ALA A 39 13.34 5.73 -4.35
N TYR A 40 13.59 6.89 -3.76
CA TYR A 40 13.84 7.02 -2.32
C TYR A 40 12.58 6.78 -1.49
N TYR A 41 11.42 7.20 -1.98
CA TYR A 41 10.16 6.93 -1.32
C TYR A 41 9.84 5.42 -1.30
N ASN A 42 10.04 4.72 -2.41
CA ASN A 42 9.88 3.26 -2.46
C ASN A 42 10.85 2.56 -1.50
N TYR A 43 12.09 3.03 -1.43
CA TYR A 43 13.07 2.48 -0.48
C TYR A 43 12.66 2.72 0.98
N LEU A 44 12.15 3.92 1.31
CA LEU A 44 11.60 4.20 2.63
C LEU A 44 10.45 3.24 2.96
N LEU A 45 9.52 3.02 2.03
CA LEU A 45 8.39 2.12 2.22
C LEU A 45 8.86 0.67 2.46
N GLN A 46 9.87 0.22 1.72
CA GLN A 46 10.47 -1.10 1.91
C GLN A 46 11.08 -1.25 3.30
N ILE A 47 11.79 -0.24 3.79
CA ILE A 47 12.34 -0.23 5.16
C ILE A 47 11.20 -0.31 6.17
N PHE A 48 10.16 0.50 6.00
CA PHE A 48 9.00 0.47 6.89
C PHE A 48 8.37 -0.93 6.97
N LEU A 49 8.05 -1.55 5.84
CA LEU A 49 7.44 -2.88 5.81
C LEU A 49 8.37 -3.95 6.43
N THR A 50 9.66 -3.89 6.11
CA THR A 50 10.63 -4.88 6.62
C THR A 50 10.83 -4.77 8.13
N ARG A 51 10.81 -3.55 8.68
CA ARG A 51 11.05 -3.27 10.10
C ARG A 51 9.80 -3.45 10.94
N SER A 52 8.64 -3.04 10.43
CA SER A 52 7.36 -3.18 11.14
C SER A 52 6.79 -4.59 11.12
N LYS A 53 7.26 -5.44 10.21
CA LYS A 53 6.72 -6.80 9.98
C LYS A 53 5.24 -6.79 9.59
N LEU A 54 4.72 -5.65 9.13
CA LEU A 54 3.35 -5.54 8.67
C LEU A 54 3.14 -6.29 7.37
N SER A 55 2.09 -7.11 7.38
CA SER A 55 1.54 -7.76 6.19
C SER A 55 0.54 -6.85 5.47
N ASN A 56 -0.14 -5.96 6.21
CA ASN A 56 -1.13 -5.03 5.70
C ASN A 56 -0.71 -3.57 5.88
N LEU A 57 -0.41 -2.90 4.76
CA LEU A 57 -0.02 -1.48 4.76
C LEU A 57 -1.19 -0.53 5.07
N TYR A 58 -2.42 -0.95 4.75
CA TYR A 58 -3.62 -0.12 4.86
C TYR A 58 -4.25 -0.18 6.25
N ASN A 59 -4.07 -1.31 6.96
CA ASN A 59 -4.55 -1.49 8.31
C ASN A 59 -3.54 -2.28 9.14
N TYR A 60 -2.75 -1.59 9.95
CA TYR A 60 -1.75 -2.24 10.81
C TYR A 60 -2.35 -3.02 12.00
N LEU A 61 -3.67 -3.01 12.17
CA LEU A 61 -4.39 -3.79 13.17
C LEU A 61 -4.94 -5.12 12.61
N GLN A 62 -4.77 -5.38 11.31
CA GLN A 62 -5.26 -6.57 10.62
C GLN A 62 -4.16 -7.12 9.72
N ASP A 63 -3.79 -8.39 9.88
CA ASP A 63 -2.72 -8.97 9.05
C ASP A 63 -3.17 -9.27 7.62
N ASP A 64 -4.46 -9.59 7.42
CA ASP A 64 -5.01 -9.97 6.13
C ASP A 64 -5.51 -8.76 5.34
N ILE A 65 -5.13 -8.68 4.07
CA ILE A 65 -5.79 -7.84 3.06
C ILE A 65 -6.75 -8.75 2.32
N ASP A 66 -7.91 -9.02 2.93
CA ASP A 66 -8.92 -9.85 2.26
C ASP A 66 -9.65 -9.01 1.21
N LEU A 67 -9.42 -9.35 -0.05
CA LEU A 67 -10.20 -8.85 -1.19
C LEU A 67 -11.39 -9.77 -1.48
N ASP A 68 -11.38 -10.99 -0.93
CA ASP A 68 -12.47 -11.93 -1.01
C ASP A 68 -13.59 -11.54 -0.03
N GLY A 69 -14.78 -12.08 -0.23
CA GLY A 69 -15.97 -11.81 0.59
C GLY A 69 -17.05 -11.02 -0.14
N ALA A 70 -17.86 -10.28 0.61
CA ALA A 70 -19.19 -9.82 0.16
C ALA A 70 -19.18 -9.03 -1.16
N TYR A 71 -18.11 -8.29 -1.45
CA TYR A 71 -17.96 -7.56 -2.71
C TYR A 71 -17.69 -8.50 -3.90
N MET A 72 -16.74 -9.43 -3.76
CA MET A 72 -16.46 -10.43 -4.79
C MET A 72 -17.67 -11.36 -5.00
N ASP A 73 -18.36 -11.73 -3.92
CA ASP A 73 -19.61 -12.50 -3.98
C ASP A 73 -20.72 -11.74 -4.72
N PHE A 74 -20.83 -10.43 -4.47
CA PHE A 74 -21.77 -9.56 -5.18
C PHE A 74 -21.46 -9.50 -6.69
N LEU A 75 -20.19 -9.37 -7.07
CA LEU A 75 -19.77 -9.39 -8.47
C LEU A 75 -20.11 -10.72 -9.16
N GLN A 76 -20.11 -11.84 -8.43
CA GLN A 76 -20.50 -13.14 -8.97
C GLN A 76 -22.02 -13.36 -9.06
N ARG A 77 -22.86 -12.38 -8.72
CA ARG A 77 -24.30 -12.52 -8.94
C ARG A 77 -24.63 -12.39 -10.43
N SER A 78 -25.59 -13.21 -10.88
CA SER A 78 -25.93 -13.32 -12.31
C SER A 78 -26.39 -11.98 -12.91
N GLU A 79 -27.18 -11.23 -12.15
CA GLU A 79 -27.71 -9.93 -12.51
C GLU A 79 -26.60 -8.88 -12.60
N VAL A 80 -25.60 -8.95 -11.71
CA VAL A 80 -24.45 -8.03 -11.69
C VAL A 80 -23.52 -8.31 -12.86
N ARG A 81 -23.16 -9.56 -13.11
CA ARG A 81 -22.36 -9.94 -14.30
C ARG A 81 -23.04 -9.57 -15.61
N LYS A 82 -24.36 -9.71 -15.68
CA LYS A 82 -25.14 -9.30 -16.85
C LYS A 82 -25.10 -7.78 -17.05
N ALA A 83 -25.26 -6.99 -15.98
CA ALA A 83 -25.16 -5.54 -16.05
C ALA A 83 -23.76 -5.05 -16.46
N LEU A 84 -22.70 -5.76 -16.03
CA LEU A 84 -21.32 -5.50 -16.45
C LEU A 84 -20.99 -6.05 -17.85
N HIS A 85 -21.91 -6.75 -18.50
CA HIS A 85 -21.72 -7.36 -19.82
C HIS A 85 -20.53 -8.33 -19.90
N VAL A 86 -20.16 -8.99 -18.79
CA VAL A 86 -19.04 -9.95 -18.72
C VAL A 86 -19.46 -11.41 -18.97
N GLY A 87 -20.74 -11.66 -19.23
CA GLY A 87 -21.27 -13.00 -19.54
C GLY A 87 -21.19 -13.97 -18.35
N ASN A 88 -20.83 -15.23 -18.64
CA ASN A 88 -20.66 -16.29 -17.62
C ASN A 88 -19.23 -16.39 -17.08
N THR A 89 -18.35 -15.46 -17.45
CA THR A 89 -16.98 -15.44 -16.95
C THR A 89 -16.97 -14.90 -15.53
N ASN A 90 -16.20 -15.53 -14.63
CA ASN A 90 -15.97 -14.97 -13.31
C ASN A 90 -15.31 -13.60 -13.46
N SER A 91 -15.92 -12.56 -12.88
CA SER A 91 -15.28 -11.24 -12.81
C SER A 91 -14.25 -11.29 -11.69
N THR A 92 -12.97 -11.23 -12.05
CA THR A 92 -11.86 -11.37 -11.10
C THR A 92 -11.24 -10.03 -10.68
N SER A 93 -11.56 -8.92 -11.37
CA SER A 93 -11.14 -7.56 -10.97
C SER A 93 -11.85 -6.47 -11.80
N ILE A 94 -11.68 -5.20 -11.38
CA ILE A 94 -12.03 -3.98 -12.15
C ILE A 94 -10.87 -3.50 -13.07
N GLY A 95 -9.76 -4.24 -13.16
CA GLY A 95 -8.61 -3.80 -13.97
C GLY A 95 -7.63 -4.92 -14.29
N VAL A 96 -7.15 -4.91 -15.54
CA VAL A 96 -6.09 -5.79 -16.07
C VAL A 96 -4.88 -5.76 -15.13
N VAL A 97 -4.40 -6.94 -14.73
CA VAL A 97 -3.09 -7.12 -14.10
C VAL A 97 -2.01 -7.11 -15.18
#